data_AF-A0A521UW94-F1
#
_entry.id   AF-A0A521UW94-F1
#
_cell.length_a   1.000
_cell.length_b   1.000
_cell.length_c   1.000
_cell.angle_alpha   90.00
_cell.angle_beta   90.00
_cell.angle_gamma   90.00
#
_symmetry.space_group_name_H-M   'P 1'
#
loop_
_entity.id
_entity.type
_entity.pdbx_description
1 polymer ?
#
loop_
_entity_poly.entity_id
_entity_poly.type
_entity_poly.pdbx_seq_one_letter_code
_entity_poly.pdbx_strand_id
1 'polypeptide(L)'
;MKRLFSLLTLVSAICFAAQAQQGSCALKIGGNFYINCQHTILYKGQDIMTVTELADKGSKVNFDVFSPTGVLEAKVRAGKLTQGSAANFAIISSADAFTLVDKRDGRKVCHVEKKFNHKQERCDLLVWADFYLPDGNRFQCTPETTNVPFLNYMQGATFQNVQTAINLD
;
A
#
# COMPACT_ATOMS: atom_id res chain seq x y z
N MET A 1 -19.41 -59.85 -16.54
CA MET A 1 -20.14 -58.58 -16.32
C MET A 1 -20.20 -58.29 -14.82
N LYS A 2 -19.34 -57.41 -14.29
CA LYS A 2 -19.50 -56.74 -12.99
C LYS A 2 -18.69 -55.44 -13.08
N ARG A 3 -19.40 -54.35 -13.39
CA ARG A 3 -18.92 -52.97 -13.21
C ARG A 3 -19.10 -52.63 -11.72
N LEU A 4 -18.28 -51.75 -11.14
CA LEU A 4 -18.72 -50.50 -10.49
C LEU A 4 -17.64 -49.84 -9.61
N PHE A 5 -17.55 -48.52 -9.80
CA PHE A 5 -17.12 -47.44 -8.90
C PHE A 5 -15.66 -47.33 -8.45
N SER A 6 -14.90 -46.61 -9.29
CA SER A 6 -13.74 -45.82 -8.88
C SER A 6 -14.23 -44.57 -8.13
N LEU A 7 -13.90 -44.47 -6.85
CA LEU A 7 -14.20 -43.35 -5.96
C LEU A 7 -13.01 -42.37 -6.02
N LEU A 8 -13.13 -41.31 -6.81
CA LEU A 8 -12.09 -40.28 -6.93
C LEU A 8 -12.39 -39.16 -5.90
N THR A 9 -11.79 -39.25 -4.72
CA THR A 9 -11.90 -38.19 -3.70
C THR A 9 -10.89 -37.09 -3.99
N LEU A 10 -11.38 -35.96 -4.51
CA LEU A 10 -10.57 -34.75 -4.72
C LEU A 10 -10.33 -34.08 -3.36
N VAL A 11 -9.16 -34.31 -2.75
CA VAL A 11 -8.71 -33.57 -1.57
C VAL A 11 -8.20 -32.22 -2.05
N SER A 12 -9.01 -31.18 -1.90
CA SER A 12 -8.56 -29.79 -2.09
C SER A 12 -7.64 -29.42 -0.93
N ALA A 13 -6.33 -29.39 -1.20
CA ALA A 13 -5.35 -28.85 -0.28
C ALA A 13 -5.51 -27.33 -0.21
N ILE A 14 -6.17 -26.85 0.85
CA ILE A 14 -6.18 -25.43 1.21
C ILE A 14 -4.80 -25.14 1.79
N CYS A 15 -3.89 -24.62 0.96
CA CYS A 15 -2.63 -24.09 1.42
C CYS A 15 -2.88 -22.78 2.18
N PHE A 16 -2.95 -22.85 3.51
CA PHE A 16 -2.79 -21.68 4.35
C PHE A 16 -1.33 -21.26 4.26
N ALA A 17 -1.04 -20.25 3.44
CA ALA A 17 0.25 -19.60 3.47
C ALA A 17 0.44 -18.96 4.85
N ALA A 18 1.39 -19.48 5.62
CA ALA A 18 1.80 -18.88 6.88
C ALA A 18 2.24 -17.43 6.58
N GLN A 19 1.51 -16.46 7.13
CA GLN A 19 1.92 -15.06 7.06
C GLN A 19 3.22 -14.93 7.85
N ALA A 20 4.33 -14.77 7.13
CA ALA A 20 5.61 -14.45 7.74
C ALA A 20 5.41 -13.21 8.62
N GLN A 21 5.75 -13.36 9.89
CA GLN A 21 5.62 -12.33 10.91
C GLN A 21 6.44 -11.11 10.46
N GLN A 22 5.74 -10.12 9.89
CA GLN A 22 6.32 -8.83 9.52
C GLN A 22 7.01 -8.27 10.77
N GLY A 23 8.23 -7.74 10.61
CA GLY A 23 8.82 -6.86 11.61
C GLY A 23 7.79 -5.80 12.00
N SER A 24 7.80 -5.35 13.26
CA SER A 24 6.74 -4.54 13.89
C SER A 24 6.65 -3.10 13.37
N CYS A 25 6.70 -2.90 12.06
CA CYS A 25 6.65 -1.61 11.43
C CYS A 25 5.21 -1.06 11.43
N ALA A 26 5.03 0.17 11.89
CA ALA A 26 3.72 0.81 11.91
C ALA A 26 3.60 1.83 10.78
N LEU A 27 2.60 1.68 9.92
CA LEU A 27 2.25 2.63 8.88
C LEU A 27 1.41 3.77 9.46
N LYS A 28 1.90 5.01 9.42
CA LYS A 28 1.16 6.21 9.81
C LYS A 28 0.61 6.93 8.57
N ILE A 29 -0.70 6.93 8.43
CA ILE A 29 -1.41 7.53 7.30
C ILE A 29 -2.81 7.97 7.74
N GLY A 30 -3.26 9.15 7.32
CA GLY A 30 -4.61 9.66 7.54
C GLY A 30 -4.97 9.86 9.00
N GLY A 31 -3.98 10.16 9.85
CA GLY A 31 -4.17 10.33 11.29
C GLY A 31 -4.07 9.04 12.10
N ASN A 32 -3.91 7.87 11.48
CA ASN A 32 -3.95 6.57 12.16
C ASN A 32 -2.68 5.75 11.96
N PHE A 33 -2.42 4.83 12.90
CA PHE A 33 -1.37 3.83 12.77
C PHE A 33 -1.96 2.48 12.36
N TYR A 34 -1.30 1.79 11.44
CA TYR A 34 -1.67 0.45 10.98
C TYR A 34 -0.46 -0.46 11.09
N ILE A 35 -0.62 -1.59 11.76
CA ILE A 35 0.46 -2.56 12.01
C ILE A 35 0.02 -3.89 11.40
N ASN A 36 0.93 -4.53 10.64
CA ASN A 36 0.69 -5.79 9.95
C ASN A 36 -0.53 -5.78 9.01
N CYS A 37 -0.70 -4.69 8.25
CA CYS A 37 -1.71 -4.65 7.21
C CYS A 37 -1.20 -5.22 5.88
N GLN A 38 -2.01 -6.05 5.22
CA GLN A 38 -1.66 -6.61 3.91
C GLN A 38 -1.81 -5.58 2.80
N HIS A 39 -2.88 -4.78 2.83
CA HIS A 39 -3.20 -3.76 1.84
C HIS A 39 -3.14 -2.38 2.49
N THR A 40 -2.44 -1.42 1.88
CA THR A 40 -2.34 -0.06 2.42
C THR A 40 -3.53 0.78 1.97
N ILE A 41 -3.75 0.87 0.65
CA ILE A 41 -4.93 1.53 0.08
C ILE A 41 -5.54 0.60 -0.95
N LEU A 42 -6.76 0.15 -0.67
CA LEU A 42 -7.58 -0.67 -1.55
C LEU A 42 -8.70 0.21 -2.10
N TYR A 43 -8.94 0.15 -3.41
CA TYR A 43 -10.06 0.83 -4.06
C TYR A 43 -10.90 -0.17 -4.83
N LYS A 44 -12.16 -0.35 -4.42
CA LYS A 44 -13.11 -1.30 -5.05
C LYS A 44 -12.51 -2.71 -5.26
N GLY A 45 -11.76 -3.20 -4.27
CA GLY A 45 -11.10 -4.50 -4.33
C GLY A 45 -9.78 -4.55 -5.11
N GLN A 46 -9.31 -3.44 -5.68
CA GLN A 46 -8.01 -3.32 -6.35
C GLN A 46 -6.98 -2.65 -5.43
N ASP A 47 -5.79 -3.24 -5.32
CA ASP A 47 -4.65 -2.61 -4.67
C ASP A 47 -4.16 -1.40 -5.44
N ILE A 48 -4.29 -0.22 -4.83
CA ILE A 48 -3.71 1.01 -5.37
C ILE A 48 -2.34 1.26 -4.76
N MET A 49 -2.21 1.01 -3.45
CA MET A 49 -0.96 1.14 -2.73
C MET A 49 -0.75 -0.04 -1.79
N THR A 50 0.48 -0.55 -1.79
CA THR A 50 0.93 -1.51 -0.79
C THR A 50 2.33 -1.12 -0.33
N VAL A 51 2.50 -1.01 0.98
CA VAL A 51 3.81 -0.85 1.60
C VAL A 51 4.14 -2.14 2.33
N THR A 52 5.11 -2.89 1.82
CA THR A 52 5.59 -4.12 2.45
C THR A 52 7.01 -3.89 2.97
N GLU A 53 7.28 -4.28 4.21
CA GLU A 53 8.65 -4.30 4.72
C GLU A 53 9.26 -5.65 4.35
N LEU A 54 10.40 -5.64 3.65
CA LEU A 54 11.32 -6.79 3.71
C LEU A 54 12.40 -6.43 4.70
N ALA A 55 12.49 -7.24 5.76
CA ALA A 55 13.34 -7.08 6.95
C ALA A 55 14.83 -6.80 6.65
N ASP A 56 15.26 -6.97 5.41
CA ASP A 56 16.63 -6.99 4.93
C ASP A 56 16.87 -6.15 3.66
N LYS A 57 15.81 -5.63 2.99
CA LYS A 57 15.93 -4.90 1.70
C LYS A 57 15.24 -3.54 1.66
N GLY A 58 14.74 -3.08 2.81
CA GLY A 58 14.00 -1.83 2.93
C GLY A 58 12.53 -1.95 2.50
N SER A 59 11.77 -0.88 2.76
CA SER A 59 10.34 -0.82 2.45
C SER A 59 10.11 -0.87 0.94
N LYS A 60 9.33 -1.86 0.50
CA LYS A 60 8.87 -2.01 -0.87
C LYS A 60 7.53 -1.33 -1.02
N VAL A 61 7.56 -0.20 -1.72
CA VAL A 61 6.35 0.52 -2.14
C VAL A 61 5.90 -0.01 -3.50
N ASN A 62 4.68 -0.52 -3.56
CA ASN A 62 3.94 -0.82 -4.77
C ASN A 62 2.85 0.24 -4.92
N PHE A 63 2.71 0.80 -6.11
CA PHE A 63 1.81 1.92 -6.33
C PHE A 63 1.34 2.00 -7.78
N ASP A 64 0.04 2.18 -8.00
CA ASP A 64 -0.56 2.44 -9.31
C ASP A 64 -0.98 3.91 -9.41
N VAL A 65 -0.52 4.59 -10.46
CA VAL A 65 -0.78 6.01 -10.70
C VAL A 65 -1.81 6.16 -11.80
N PHE A 66 -2.94 6.78 -11.49
CA PHE A 66 -3.97 7.12 -12.47
C PHE A 66 -3.96 8.62 -12.78
N SER A 67 -4.44 8.96 -13.97
CA SER A 67 -4.70 10.32 -14.41
C SER A 67 -6.02 10.86 -13.81
N PRO A 68 -6.31 12.17 -13.94
CA PRO A 68 -7.62 12.73 -13.58
C PRO A 68 -8.80 12.10 -14.32
N THR A 69 -8.55 11.43 -15.46
CA THR A 69 -9.57 10.72 -16.24
C THR A 69 -9.66 9.24 -15.90
N GLY A 70 -8.98 8.78 -14.84
CA GLY A 70 -8.97 7.37 -14.41
C GLY A 70 -8.08 6.44 -15.24
N VAL A 71 -7.24 6.98 -16.13
CA VAL A 71 -6.34 6.16 -16.97
C VAL A 71 -5.08 5.85 -16.18
N LEU A 72 -4.68 4.57 -16.15
CA LEU A 72 -3.42 4.16 -15.53
C LEU A 72 -2.22 4.70 -16.33
N GLU A 73 -1.44 5.58 -15.74
CA GLU A 73 -0.27 6.22 -16.37
C GLU A 73 1.06 5.62 -15.95
N ALA A 74 1.15 5.07 -14.73
CA ALA A 74 2.37 4.44 -14.24
C ALA A 74 2.11 3.33 -13.21
N LYS A 75 3.05 2.38 -13.14
CA LYS A 75 3.12 1.37 -12.08
C LYS A 75 4.49 1.42 -11.44
N VAL A 76 4.52 1.47 -10.12
CA VAL A 76 5.72 1.30 -9.30
C VAL A 76 5.62 -0.04 -8.60
N ARG A 77 6.68 -0.86 -8.69
CA ARG A 77 6.78 -2.13 -7.98
C ARG A 77 8.14 -2.22 -7.29
N ALA A 78 8.12 -2.56 -6.00
CA ALA A 78 9.31 -2.59 -5.15
C ALA A 78 10.18 -1.32 -5.30
N GLY A 79 9.54 -0.15 -5.34
CA GLY A 79 10.21 1.15 -5.46
C GLY A 79 10.81 1.45 -6.84
N LYS A 80 10.49 0.69 -7.89
CA LYS A 80 10.95 0.93 -9.27
C LYS A 80 9.77 1.16 -10.21
N LEU A 81 9.92 2.08 -11.17
CA LEU A 81 8.95 2.30 -12.23
C LEU A 81 8.96 1.10 -13.19
N THR A 82 7.87 0.33 -13.25
CA THR A 82 7.72 -0.83 -14.14
C THR A 82 6.82 -0.55 -15.35
N GLN A 83 6.00 0.50 -15.27
CA GLN A 83 5.18 1.00 -16.38
C GLN A 83 5.09 2.51 -16.26
N GLY A 84 5.00 3.21 -17.40
CA GLY A 84 4.89 4.67 -17.48
C GLY A 84 6.14 5.31 -18.03
N SER A 85 6.05 6.61 -18.34
CA SER A 85 7.17 7.35 -18.94
C SER A 85 8.11 7.90 -17.86
N ALA A 86 9.39 7.55 -17.95
CA ALA A 86 10.44 8.18 -17.15
C ALA A 86 10.62 9.67 -17.49
N ALA A 87 10.03 10.18 -18.58
CA ALA A 87 9.94 11.62 -18.85
C ALA A 87 8.90 12.32 -17.95
N ASN A 88 7.86 11.60 -17.51
CA ASN A 88 6.76 12.12 -16.71
C ASN A 88 6.92 11.84 -15.21
N PHE A 89 7.59 10.75 -14.83
CA PHE A 89 7.73 10.37 -13.42
C PHE A 89 9.19 10.27 -13.00
N ALA A 90 9.48 10.67 -11.77
CA ALA A 90 10.78 10.50 -11.13
C ALA A 90 10.62 9.79 -9.78
N ILE A 91 11.55 8.88 -9.50
CA ILE A 91 11.66 8.23 -8.20
C ILE A 91 12.93 8.74 -7.53
N ILE A 92 12.78 9.25 -6.31
CA ILE A 92 13.87 9.72 -5.46
C ILE A 92 13.88 8.84 -4.22
N SER A 93 14.97 8.10 -4.02
CA SER A 93 15.11 7.17 -2.90
C SER A 93 16.37 7.46 -2.10
N SER A 94 16.29 7.31 -0.80
CA SER A 94 17.40 7.32 0.16
C SER A 94 17.29 6.09 1.08
N ALA A 95 18.15 5.98 2.09
CA ALA A 95 18.06 4.90 3.07
C ALA A 95 16.70 4.91 3.81
N ASP A 96 16.21 6.11 4.11
CA ASP A 96 15.06 6.31 4.99
C ASP A 96 13.85 6.90 4.28
N ALA A 97 13.94 7.22 2.99
CA ALA A 97 12.83 7.81 2.27
C ALA A 97 12.67 7.30 0.84
N PHE A 98 11.43 7.28 0.39
CA PHE A 98 11.02 7.03 -0.98
C PHE A 98 10.08 8.15 -1.42
N THR A 99 10.26 8.69 -2.62
CA THR A 99 9.38 9.70 -3.19
C THR A 99 9.12 9.41 -4.67
N LEU A 100 7.86 9.36 -5.06
CA LEU A 100 7.41 9.38 -6.44
C LEU A 100 6.90 10.79 -6.77
N VAL A 101 7.49 11.40 -7.79
CA VAL A 101 7.16 12.75 -8.27
C VAL A 101 6.61 12.68 -9.69
N ASP A 102 5.50 13.38 -9.93
CA ASP A 102 5.04 13.73 -11.27
C ASP A 102 5.79 14.98 -11.73
N LYS A 103 6.58 14.84 -12.80
CA LYS A 103 7.45 15.91 -13.32
C LYS A 103 6.69 16.94 -14.15
N ARG A 104 5.44 16.68 -14.52
CA ARG A 104 4.62 17.62 -15.30
C ARG A 104 4.25 18.84 -14.48
N ASP A 105 3.93 18.62 -13.21
CA ASP A 105 3.45 19.64 -12.26
C ASP A 105 4.31 19.73 -10.98
N GLY A 106 5.32 18.86 -10.83
CA GLY A 106 6.17 18.78 -9.65
C GLY A 106 5.49 18.14 -8.43
N ARG A 107 4.29 17.57 -8.59
CA ARG A 107 3.50 17.02 -7.49
C ARG A 107 4.13 15.75 -6.94
N LYS A 108 4.24 15.66 -5.61
CA LYS A 108 4.62 14.43 -4.92
C LYS A 108 3.42 13.49 -4.87
N VAL A 109 3.42 12.48 -5.74
CA VAL A 109 2.33 11.51 -5.83
C VAL A 109 2.30 10.60 -4.60
N CYS A 110 3.48 10.18 -4.15
CA CYS A 110 3.65 9.36 -2.97
C CYS A 110 4.99 9.70 -2.31
N HIS A 111 5.00 9.81 -0.99
CA HIS A 111 6.20 9.94 -0.19
C HIS A 111 6.09 9.02 1.02
N VAL A 112 7.12 8.23 1.28
CA VAL A 112 7.21 7.34 2.43
C VAL A 112 8.53 7.65 3.14
N GLU A 113 8.44 7.99 4.43
CA GLU A 113 9.60 8.26 5.28
C GLU A 113 9.63 7.26 6.44
N LYS A 114 10.79 6.67 6.68
CA LYS A 114 11.05 5.81 7.83
C LYS A 114 11.46 6.69 9.01
N LYS A 115 10.86 6.43 10.16
CA LYS A 115 11.20 7.09 11.41
C LYS A 115 11.29 6.06 12.52
N PHE A 116 12.45 5.98 13.18
CA PHE A 116 12.57 5.12 14.34
C PHE A 116 11.86 5.73 15.54
N ASN A 117 10.97 4.96 16.14
CA ASN A 117 10.22 5.32 17.33
C ASN A 117 10.87 4.67 18.55
N HIS A 118 11.76 5.43 19.20
CA HIS A 118 12.52 4.97 20.36
C HIS A 118 11.64 4.54 21.55
N LYS A 119 10.44 5.10 21.70
CA LYS A 119 9.54 4.75 22.82
C LYS A 119 8.92 3.37 22.65
N GLN A 120 8.73 2.94 21.41
CA GLN A 120 8.07 1.67 21.06
C GLN A 120 9.05 0.66 20.45
N GLU A 121 10.34 1.02 20.37
CA GLU A 121 11.42 0.23 19.79
C GLU A 121 11.07 -0.34 18.40
N ARG A 122 10.44 0.48 17.55
CA ARG A 122 9.97 0.07 16.23
C ARG A 122 10.22 1.11 15.15
N CYS A 123 10.13 0.69 13.89
CA CYS A 123 10.11 1.60 12.75
C CYS A 123 8.67 2.05 12.46
N ASP A 124 8.47 3.36 12.29
CA ASP A 124 7.22 3.92 11.78
C ASP A 124 7.44 4.36 10.32
N LEU A 125 6.48 4.08 9.43
CA LEU A 125 6.45 4.58 8.05
C LEU A 125 5.44 5.71 7.95
N LEU A 126 5.92 6.93 7.81
CA LEU A 126 5.10 8.10 7.59
C LEU A 126 4.76 8.19 6.10
N VAL A 127 3.48 8.22 5.76
CA VAL A 127 3.03 8.19 4.36
C VAL A 127 2.26 9.43 3.98
N TRP A 128 2.70 10.06 2.90
CA TRP A 128 1.95 11.06 2.16
C TRP A 128 1.56 10.48 0.80
N ALA A 129 0.34 10.74 0.41
CA ALA A 129 -0.24 10.24 -0.82
C ALA A 129 -1.16 11.31 -1.43
N ASP A 130 -0.91 11.64 -2.69
CA ASP A 130 -1.73 12.57 -3.46
C ASP A 130 -1.84 12.03 -4.88
N PHE A 131 -2.97 11.41 -5.22
CA PHE A 131 -3.13 10.70 -6.49
C PHE A 131 -4.58 10.63 -6.93
N TYR A 132 -4.80 10.29 -8.19
CA TYR A 132 -6.13 10.00 -8.71
C TYR A 132 -6.43 8.52 -8.63
N LEU A 133 -7.67 8.20 -8.31
CA LEU A 133 -8.24 6.86 -8.30
C LEU A 133 -8.66 6.45 -9.74
N PRO A 134 -8.96 5.17 -9.98
CA PRO A 134 -9.44 4.70 -11.28
C PRO A 134 -10.72 5.36 -11.81
N ASP A 135 -11.50 6.02 -10.96
CA ASP A 135 -12.68 6.80 -11.37
C ASP A 135 -12.38 8.29 -11.62
N GLY A 136 -11.12 8.72 -11.48
CA GLY A 136 -10.70 10.11 -11.63
C GLY A 136 -10.84 10.96 -10.36
N ASN A 137 -11.39 10.43 -9.27
CA ASN A 137 -11.45 11.16 -8.00
C ASN A 137 -10.06 11.27 -7.37
N ARG A 138 -9.78 12.41 -6.73
CA ARG A 138 -8.48 12.65 -6.09
C ARG A 138 -8.49 12.17 -4.63
N PHE A 139 -7.57 11.27 -4.30
CA PHE A 139 -7.25 10.89 -2.93
C PHE A 139 -6.07 11.73 -2.43
N GLN A 140 -6.23 12.34 -1.26
CA GLN A 140 -5.18 13.12 -0.59
C GLN A 140 -5.07 12.74 0.86
N CYS A 141 -3.85 12.42 1.27
CA CYS A 141 -3.55 11.94 2.61
C CYS A 141 -2.13 12.32 3.02
N THR A 142 -1.98 12.69 4.28
CA THR A 142 -0.70 12.89 4.98
C THR A 142 -0.65 11.92 6.16
N PRO A 143 0.46 11.84 6.91
CA PRO A 143 0.50 11.09 8.16
C PRO A 143 -0.60 11.50 9.14
N GLU A 144 -1.02 12.77 9.13
CA GLU A 144 -1.93 13.33 10.14
C GLU A 144 -3.35 13.57 9.65
N THR A 145 -3.56 13.77 8.34
CA THR A 145 -4.85 14.21 7.79
C THR A 145 -5.21 13.51 6.50
N THR A 146 -6.49 13.47 6.15
CA THR A 146 -6.98 12.89 4.91
C THR A 146 -8.26 13.59 4.43
N ASN A 147 -8.48 13.59 3.12
CA ASN A 147 -9.73 14.07 2.52
C ASN A 147 -10.85 13.02 2.54
N VAL A 148 -10.63 11.82 3.11
CA VAL A 148 -11.63 10.77 3.25
C VAL A 148 -12.46 11.00 4.52
N PRO A 149 -13.77 11.32 4.42
CA PRO A 149 -14.56 11.77 5.56
C PRO A 149 -14.61 10.76 6.72
N PHE A 150 -14.75 9.47 6.44
CA PHE A 150 -14.91 8.46 7.50
C PHE A 150 -13.64 8.32 8.37
N LEU A 151 -12.45 8.51 7.78
CA LEU A 151 -11.18 8.42 8.50
C LEU A 151 -10.99 9.59 9.48
N ASN A 152 -11.58 10.75 9.18
CA ASN A 152 -11.49 11.92 10.07
C ASN A 152 -12.22 11.71 11.41
N TYR A 153 -13.17 10.78 11.50
CA TYR A 153 -13.83 10.40 12.76
C TYR A 153 -13.01 9.43 13.61
N MET A 154 -11.92 8.87 13.08
CA MET A 154 -11.14 7.81 13.75
C MET A 154 -9.71 8.24 14.09
N GLN A 155 -9.36 9.53 13.93
CA GLN A 155 -7.98 10.01 14.10
C GLN A 155 -7.36 9.62 15.45
N GLY A 156 -6.07 9.25 15.41
CA GLY A 156 -5.31 8.82 16.59
C GLY A 156 -5.45 7.34 16.92
N ALA A 157 -6.26 6.58 16.16
CA ALA A 157 -6.40 5.15 16.37
C ALA A 157 -5.16 4.37 15.93
N THR A 158 -4.98 3.20 16.54
CA THR A 158 -3.99 2.19 16.12
C THR A 158 -4.73 0.90 15.79
N PHE A 159 -4.58 0.42 14.57
CA PHE A 159 -5.16 -0.81 14.07
C PHE A 159 -4.07 -1.86 13.89
N GLN A 160 -4.30 -3.08 14.34
CA GLN A 160 -3.33 -4.17 14.26
C GLN A 160 -3.94 -5.38 13.58
N ASN A 161 -3.15 -6.06 12.73
CA ASN A 161 -3.55 -7.29 12.04
C ASN A 161 -4.84 -7.14 11.23
N VAL A 162 -5.08 -5.94 10.69
CA VAL A 162 -6.20 -5.67 9.79
C VAL A 162 -5.79 -6.02 8.36
N GLN A 163 -6.70 -6.57 7.56
CA GLN A 163 -6.38 -6.92 6.18
C GLN A 163 -6.02 -5.67 5.35
N THR A 164 -6.79 -4.60 5.51
CA THR A 164 -6.65 -3.35 4.74
C THR A 164 -6.61 -2.15 5.67
N ALA A 165 -5.67 -1.23 5.45
CA ALA A 165 -5.58 0.00 6.24
C ALA A 165 -6.64 1.04 5.82
N ILE A 166 -6.73 1.34 4.53
CA ILE A 166 -7.74 2.23 3.96
C ILE A 166 -8.46 1.50 2.83
N ASN A 167 -9.77 1.26 3.01
CA ASN A 167 -10.63 0.76 1.95
C ASN A 167 -11.48 1.93 1.40
N LEU A 168 -11.45 2.10 0.09
CA LEU A 168 -12.17 3.13 -0.66
C LEU A 168 -13.18 2.42 -1.57
N ASP A 169 -14.46 2.48 -1.22
CA ASP A 169 -15.56 1.87 -1.98
C ASP A 169 -16.19 2.83 -3.00
#